data_AF-A0A815DM59-F1
#
_entry.id   AF-A0A815DM59-F1
#
_cell.length_a   1.000
_cell.length_b   1.000
_cell.length_c   1.000
_cell.angle_alpha   90.00
_cell.angle_beta   90.00
_cell.angle_gamma   90.00
#
_symmetry.space_group_name_H-M   'P 1'
#
loop_
_entity.id
_entity.type
_entity.pdbx_description
1 polymer ?
#
loop_
_entity_poly.entity_id
_entity_poly.type
_entity_poly.pdbx_seq_one_letter_code
_entity_poly.pdbx_strand_id
1 'polypeptide(L)'
;MLRFGINIILFGIFVSISFANNDLNDVRCTLRQDFSESAKSSVSELCLQAKLEKDASNNKNYIFTYSNGTGPGFSYGDGGLIAAASVRNWPALINQGVSMVVLYLKPCGLNLPHIHPRATTISYVAKGIIRTGSWSENTGQFHAITLKAGQGTTFPAGALHFEQNIGCDDAIVVAAFNSEDPGTAQLTEGIKVLPLDILTTSFGSESQYQIDQLRRNFPKTPIKGIASCYKACGLDKNGNKIK
;
A
#
# COMPACT_ATOMS: atom_id res chain seq x y z
N MET A 1 -16.49 -28.63 -24.79
CA MET A 1 -15.97 -27.37 -24.23
C MET A 1 -15.36 -26.58 -25.39
N LEU A 2 -16.08 -25.61 -25.95
CA LEU A 2 -15.58 -24.82 -27.09
C LEU A 2 -14.61 -23.75 -26.58
N ARG A 3 -13.38 -23.75 -27.09
CA ARG A 3 -12.41 -22.67 -26.90
C ARG A 3 -12.58 -21.67 -28.06
N PHE A 4 -12.94 -20.44 -27.76
CA PHE A 4 -12.86 -19.34 -28.72
C PHE A 4 -11.54 -18.61 -28.49
N GLY A 5 -10.69 -18.56 -29.52
CA GLY A 5 -9.45 -17.78 -29.52
C GLY A 5 -9.49 -16.80 -30.68
N ILE A 6 -9.09 -15.55 -30.42
CA ILE A 6 -8.84 -14.56 -31.47
C ILE A 6 -7.33 -14.53 -31.69
N ASN A 7 -6.89 -14.89 -32.90
CA ASN A 7 -5.49 -14.72 -33.30
C ASN A 7 -5.39 -13.36 -33.99
N ILE A 8 -4.69 -12.40 -33.39
CA ILE A 8 -4.38 -11.11 -34.01
C ILE A 8 -2.93 -11.16 -34.46
N ILE A 9 -2.70 -10.95 -35.76
CA ILE A 9 -1.35 -10.85 -36.34
C ILE A 9 -0.98 -9.38 -36.42
N LEU A 10 -0.05 -8.95 -35.58
CA LEU A 10 0.62 -7.64 -35.68
C LEU A 10 2.10 -7.91 -35.95
N PHE A 11 2.60 -7.45 -37.11
CA PHE A 11 4.02 -7.48 -37.48
C PHE A 11 4.74 -8.83 -37.24
N GLY A 12 4.10 -9.96 -37.56
CA GLY A 12 4.74 -11.29 -37.49
C GLY A 12 4.89 -11.89 -36.09
N ILE A 13 4.30 -11.27 -35.06
CA ILE A 13 4.26 -11.78 -33.68
C ILE A 13 2.95 -12.56 -33.48
N PHE A 14 3.05 -13.83 -33.10
CA PHE A 14 1.89 -14.63 -32.69
C PHE A 14 1.51 -14.31 -31.24
N VAL A 15 0.45 -13.51 -31.05
CA VAL A 15 -0.19 -13.32 -29.74
C VAL A 15 -1.42 -14.20 -29.68
N SER A 16 -1.40 -15.24 -28.83
CA SER A 16 -2.56 -16.07 -28.58
C SER A 16 -3.26 -15.62 -27.31
N ILE A 17 -4.36 -14.87 -27.45
CA ILE A 17 -5.25 -14.55 -26.34
C ILE A 17 -6.19 -15.75 -26.18
N SER A 18 -6.01 -16.53 -25.11
CA SER A 18 -6.89 -17.65 -24.78
C SER A 18 -7.73 -17.32 -23.56
N PHE A 19 -9.05 -17.42 -23.71
CA PHE A 19 -9.98 -17.37 -22.58
C PHE A 19 -10.10 -18.78 -22.00
N ALA A 20 -9.61 -18.99 -20.78
CA ALA A 20 -9.85 -20.24 -20.07
C ALA A 20 -11.20 -20.18 -19.33
N ASN A 21 -12.06 -21.15 -19.59
CA ASN A 21 -13.23 -21.51 -18.76
C ASN A 21 -14.29 -20.43 -18.48
N ASN A 22 -14.47 -19.42 -19.34
CA ASN A 22 -15.41 -18.32 -19.08
C ASN A 22 -15.20 -17.64 -17.70
N ASP A 23 -14.04 -17.85 -17.06
CA ASP A 23 -13.69 -17.26 -15.78
C ASP A 23 -12.84 -16.02 -16.04
N LEU A 24 -13.43 -14.85 -15.80
CA LEU A 24 -12.99 -13.57 -16.35
C LEU A 24 -11.81 -12.95 -15.58
N ASN A 25 -11.34 -13.61 -14.52
CA ASN A 25 -10.16 -13.25 -13.74
C ASN A 25 -8.85 -13.86 -14.28
N ASP A 26 -8.92 -14.83 -15.21
CA ASP A 26 -7.76 -15.56 -15.74
C ASP A 26 -7.53 -15.24 -17.23
N VAL A 27 -7.38 -13.95 -17.57
CA VAL A 27 -6.80 -13.55 -18.86
C VAL A 27 -5.33 -13.94 -18.84
N ARG A 28 -5.02 -15.16 -19.30
CA ARG A 28 -3.63 -15.63 -19.45
C ARG A 28 -3.06 -15.09 -20.75
N CYS A 29 -2.33 -13.99 -20.63
CA CYS A 29 -1.41 -13.55 -21.67
C CYS A 29 -0.15 -14.43 -21.60
N THR A 30 -0.20 -15.60 -22.22
CA THR A 30 0.95 -16.48 -22.29
C THR A 30 1.92 -15.93 -23.34
N LEU A 31 2.92 -15.20 -22.87
CA LEU A 31 4.09 -14.81 -23.67
C LEU A 31 4.94 -16.06 -23.91
N ARG A 32 5.23 -16.34 -25.18
CA ARG A 32 6.19 -17.39 -25.56
C ARG A 32 7.61 -16.89 -25.23
N GLN A 33 8.47 -17.73 -24.66
CA GLN A 33 9.77 -17.30 -24.06
C GLN A 33 10.77 -16.71 -25.08
N ASP A 34 10.50 -16.89 -26.37
CA ASP A 34 11.31 -16.53 -27.54
C ASP A 34 11.10 -15.10 -28.06
N PHE A 35 10.26 -14.28 -27.41
CA PHE A 35 10.04 -12.89 -27.82
C PHE A 35 11.15 -11.92 -27.35
N SER A 36 11.43 -10.90 -28.16
CA SER A 36 12.26 -9.76 -27.76
C SER A 36 11.62 -8.97 -26.61
N GLU A 37 12.42 -8.29 -25.79
CA GLU A 37 11.92 -7.58 -24.60
C GLU A 37 10.88 -6.48 -24.96
N SER A 38 11.05 -5.85 -26.12
CA SER A 38 10.11 -4.88 -26.70
C SER A 38 8.77 -5.51 -27.13
N ALA A 39 8.79 -6.76 -27.62
CA ALA A 39 7.58 -7.50 -27.94
C ALA A 39 6.82 -7.93 -26.67
N LYS A 40 7.55 -8.29 -25.59
CA LYS A 40 6.93 -8.61 -24.29
C LYS A 40 6.24 -7.41 -23.66
N SER A 41 6.85 -6.21 -23.71
CA SER A 41 6.24 -4.98 -23.19
C SER A 41 4.98 -4.60 -23.96
N SER A 42 5.03 -4.69 -25.30
CA SER A 42 3.88 -4.38 -26.17
C SER A 42 2.68 -5.31 -25.94
N VAL A 43 2.92 -6.60 -25.72
CA VAL A 43 1.86 -7.57 -25.41
C VAL A 43 1.28 -7.34 -24.01
N SER A 44 2.11 -7.00 -23.02
CA SER A 44 1.62 -6.63 -21.69
C SER A 44 0.68 -5.43 -21.74
N GLU A 45 1.03 -4.42 -22.53
CA GLU A 45 0.23 -3.21 -22.72
C GLU A 45 -1.10 -3.50 -23.46
N LEU A 46 -1.08 -4.34 -24.49
CA LEU A 46 -2.30 -4.80 -25.17
C LEU A 46 -3.23 -5.62 -24.25
N CYS A 47 -2.67 -6.47 -23.39
CA CYS A 47 -3.45 -7.22 -22.40
C CYS A 47 -4.09 -6.32 -21.35
N LEU A 48 -3.37 -5.26 -20.99
CA LEU A 48 -3.81 -4.24 -20.06
C LEU A 48 -4.96 -3.41 -20.65
N GLN A 49 -4.86 -3.02 -21.93
CA GLN A 49 -5.92 -2.36 -22.69
C GLN A 49 -7.17 -3.24 -22.84
N ALA A 50 -7.01 -4.52 -23.17
CA ALA A 50 -8.14 -5.46 -23.28
C ALA A 50 -8.89 -5.65 -21.94
N LYS A 51 -8.18 -5.53 -20.81
CA LYS A 51 -8.80 -5.57 -19.47
C LYS A 51 -9.60 -4.30 -19.19
N LEU A 52 -9.04 -3.13 -19.53
CA LEU A 52 -9.69 -1.83 -19.43
C LEU A 52 -10.97 -1.73 -20.29
N GLU A 53 -10.91 -2.13 -21.55
CA GLU A 53 -12.05 -2.04 -22.48
C GLU A 53 -13.23 -2.93 -22.03
N LYS A 54 -12.94 -4.09 -21.45
CA LYS A 54 -13.96 -4.96 -20.90
C LYS A 54 -14.54 -4.42 -19.59
N ASP A 55 -13.68 -3.89 -18.71
CA ASP A 55 -14.13 -3.26 -17.46
C ASP A 55 -14.95 -1.99 -17.72
N ALA A 56 -14.71 -1.29 -18.83
CA ALA A 56 -15.45 -0.10 -19.26
C ALA A 56 -16.96 -0.30 -19.41
N SER A 57 -17.39 -1.54 -19.69
CA SER A 57 -18.82 -1.87 -19.88
C SER A 57 -19.62 -2.00 -18.58
N ASN A 58 -18.96 -2.04 -17.42
CA ASN A 58 -19.61 -2.17 -16.11
C ASN A 58 -19.22 -1.00 -15.21
N ASN A 59 -20.13 -0.03 -15.05
CA ASN A 59 -19.94 1.16 -14.20
C ASN A 59 -19.48 0.84 -12.77
N LYS A 60 -19.79 -0.35 -12.24
CA LYS A 60 -19.35 -0.76 -10.89
C LYS A 60 -17.82 -0.91 -10.79
N ASN A 61 -17.13 -1.20 -11.89
CA ASN A 61 -15.67 -1.36 -11.90
C ASN A 61 -14.93 -0.02 -11.74
N TYR A 62 -15.61 1.11 -11.93
CA TYR A 62 -15.10 2.47 -11.66
C TYR A 62 -15.37 2.94 -10.23
N ILE A 63 -15.89 2.08 -9.36
CA ILE A 63 -16.18 2.41 -7.96
C ILE A 63 -15.29 1.55 -7.08
N PHE A 64 -14.44 2.20 -6.28
CA PHE A 64 -13.74 1.55 -5.19
C PHE A 64 -14.30 2.00 -3.84
N THR A 65 -14.71 1.05 -3.01
CA THR A 65 -15.23 1.31 -1.67
C THR A 65 -14.11 1.18 -0.65
N TYR A 66 -13.72 2.29 -0.03
CA TYR A 66 -12.64 2.35 0.95
C TYR A 66 -12.99 1.83 2.35
N SER A 67 -14.19 1.29 2.56
CA SER A 67 -14.68 0.78 3.83
C SER A 67 -15.09 -0.68 3.72
N ASN A 68 -14.88 -1.47 4.78
CA ASN A 68 -15.37 -2.85 4.91
C ASN A 68 -14.96 -3.79 3.76
N GLY A 69 -13.89 -3.48 3.04
CA GLY A 69 -13.37 -4.35 1.98
C GLY A 69 -12.50 -5.47 2.52
N THR A 70 -12.32 -6.50 1.71
CA THR A 70 -11.45 -7.65 1.96
C THR A 70 -10.45 -7.78 0.80
N GLY A 71 -9.25 -8.29 1.08
CA GLY A 71 -8.21 -8.53 0.05
C GLY A 71 -7.00 -7.58 0.13
N PRO A 72 -6.13 -7.57 -0.90
CA PRO A 72 -4.76 -7.05 -0.84
C PRO A 72 -4.63 -5.53 -0.68
N GLY A 73 -5.74 -4.78 -0.70
CA GLY A 73 -5.78 -3.35 -0.40
C GLY A 73 -6.15 -2.98 1.03
N PHE A 74 -6.59 -3.95 1.84
CA PHE A 74 -7.17 -3.68 3.15
C PHE A 74 -6.29 -4.27 4.24
N SER A 75 -5.73 -3.42 5.09
CA SER A 75 -4.93 -3.80 6.26
C SER A 75 -5.67 -3.41 7.54
N TYR A 76 -6.11 -4.42 8.29
CA TYR A 76 -6.77 -4.26 9.59
C TYR A 76 -5.79 -4.54 10.72
N GLY A 77 -5.82 -3.73 11.75
CA GLY A 77 -5.07 -3.95 12.99
C GLY A 77 -5.67 -3.18 14.16
N ASP A 78 -5.06 -3.33 15.34
CA ASP A 78 -5.53 -2.66 16.56
C ASP A 78 -5.53 -1.13 16.43
N GLY A 79 -4.74 -0.57 15.52
CA GLY A 79 -4.69 0.85 15.21
C GLY A 79 -5.78 1.35 14.27
N GLY A 80 -6.57 0.46 13.65
CA GLY A 80 -7.65 0.82 12.72
C GLY A 80 -7.57 0.09 11.37
N LEU A 81 -7.87 0.80 10.29
CA LEU A 81 -7.92 0.30 8.92
C LEU A 81 -7.11 1.19 7.97
N ILE A 82 -6.29 0.58 7.12
CA ILE A 82 -5.69 1.22 5.94
C ILE A 82 -6.32 0.58 4.71
N ALA A 83 -7.03 1.37 3.91
CA ALA A 83 -7.67 0.94 2.66
C ALA A 83 -6.99 1.62 1.47
N ALA A 84 -6.17 0.87 0.74
CA ALA A 84 -5.42 1.34 -0.42
C ALA A 84 -6.02 0.80 -1.71
N ALA A 85 -6.30 1.68 -2.65
CA ALA A 85 -6.65 1.31 -4.02
C ALA A 85 -5.45 1.57 -4.91
N SER A 86 -5.06 0.58 -5.70
CA SER A 86 -3.99 0.66 -6.71
C SER A 86 -4.39 -0.17 -7.92
N VAL A 87 -3.58 -0.13 -8.98
CA VAL A 87 -3.81 -0.93 -10.19
C VAL A 87 -3.99 -2.44 -9.91
N ARG A 88 -3.48 -2.93 -8.77
CA ARG A 88 -3.61 -4.35 -8.35
C ARG A 88 -5.01 -4.75 -7.92
N ASN A 89 -5.81 -3.82 -7.39
CA ASN A 89 -7.13 -4.11 -6.85
C ASN A 89 -8.23 -3.17 -7.38
N TRP A 90 -7.87 -2.18 -8.18
CA TRP A 90 -8.78 -1.30 -8.89
C TRP A 90 -8.27 -1.05 -10.31
N PRO A 91 -8.63 -1.94 -11.27
CA PRO A 91 -8.16 -1.85 -12.66
C PRO A 91 -8.51 -0.55 -13.38
N ALA A 92 -9.51 0.20 -12.89
CA ALA A 92 -9.82 1.52 -13.44
C ALA A 92 -8.66 2.54 -13.32
N LEU A 93 -7.65 2.24 -12.48
CA LEU A 93 -6.44 3.06 -12.34
C LEU A 93 -5.36 2.78 -13.40
N ILE A 94 -5.53 1.76 -14.24
CA ILE A 94 -4.59 1.45 -15.31
C ILE A 94 -4.43 2.67 -16.23
N ASN A 95 -3.19 3.03 -16.51
CA ASN A 95 -2.79 4.18 -17.34
C ASN A 95 -3.28 5.53 -16.82
N GLN A 96 -3.73 5.62 -15.55
CA GLN A 96 -4.14 6.88 -14.93
C GLN A 96 -2.99 7.54 -14.19
N GLY A 97 -1.92 6.79 -13.88
CA GLY A 97 -0.74 7.35 -13.20
C GLY A 97 -1.01 7.83 -11.77
N VAL A 98 -2.14 7.44 -11.17
CA VAL A 98 -2.55 7.85 -9.82
C VAL A 98 -3.15 6.69 -9.04
N SER A 99 -3.05 6.78 -7.73
CA SER A 99 -3.73 5.87 -6.80
C SER A 99 -4.04 6.60 -5.49
N MET A 100 -4.82 5.98 -4.60
CA MET A 100 -5.27 6.62 -3.37
C MET A 100 -5.43 5.63 -2.23
N VAL A 101 -5.15 6.09 -1.02
CA VAL A 101 -5.36 5.37 0.24
C VAL A 101 -6.19 6.22 1.20
N VAL A 102 -7.03 5.55 1.98
CA VAL A 102 -7.73 6.15 3.12
C VAL A 102 -7.34 5.39 4.39
N LEU A 103 -6.84 6.13 5.38
CA LEU A 103 -6.51 5.62 6.70
C LEU A 103 -7.62 6.01 7.66
N TYR A 104 -8.22 5.01 8.30
CA TYR A 104 -9.15 5.14 9.41
C TYR A 104 -8.40 4.75 10.68
N LEU A 105 -7.83 5.74 11.37
CA LEU A 105 -7.01 5.49 12.56
C LEU A 105 -7.86 5.65 13.82
N LYS A 106 -7.92 4.59 14.62
CA LYS A 106 -8.49 4.62 15.98
C LYS A 106 -7.72 5.60 16.88
N PRO A 107 -8.24 5.98 18.07
CA PRO A 107 -7.47 6.78 19.01
C PRO A 107 -6.10 6.18 19.24
N CYS A 108 -5.07 7.04 19.22
CA CYS A 108 -3.68 6.62 19.36
C CYS A 108 -3.12 5.70 18.24
N GLY A 109 -3.90 5.36 17.20
CA GLY A 109 -3.48 4.44 16.14
C GLY A 109 -2.27 4.95 15.35
N LEU A 110 -1.35 4.05 15.00
CA LEU A 110 -0.12 4.34 14.27
C LEU A 110 -0.07 3.51 12.98
N ASN A 111 0.04 4.20 11.85
CA ASN A 111 0.58 3.61 10.63
C ASN A 111 2.11 3.56 10.77
N LEU A 112 2.67 2.35 10.76
CA LEU A 112 4.10 2.15 11.02
C LEU A 112 5.00 2.87 10.00
N PRO A 113 6.26 3.18 10.36
CA PRO A 113 7.21 3.75 9.43
C PRO A 113 7.35 2.93 8.14
N HIS A 114 7.17 3.58 7.00
CA HIS A 114 7.18 2.94 5.69
C HIS A 114 7.67 3.91 4.60
N ILE A 115 7.93 3.35 3.41
CA ILE A 115 8.27 4.09 2.20
C ILE A 115 7.35 3.70 1.04
N HIS A 116 7.17 4.63 0.12
CA HIS A 116 6.57 4.40 -1.20
C HIS A 116 7.67 4.57 -2.26
N PRO A 117 8.28 3.47 -2.76
CA PRO A 117 9.45 3.55 -3.61
C PRO A 117 9.16 4.12 -5.01
N ARG A 118 7.89 4.12 -5.45
CA ARG A 118 7.50 4.53 -6.81
C ARG A 118 6.58 5.74 -6.83
N ALA A 119 6.34 6.41 -5.69
CA ALA A 119 5.44 7.55 -5.67
C ALA A 119 5.74 8.55 -4.54
N THR A 120 5.62 9.82 -4.90
CA THR A 120 5.37 10.91 -3.96
C THR A 120 3.93 10.81 -3.47
N THR A 121 3.73 11.10 -2.19
CA THR A 121 2.43 11.05 -1.52
C THR A 121 2.01 12.44 -1.09
N ILE A 122 0.81 12.86 -1.45
CA ILE A 122 0.15 14.00 -0.81
C ILE A 122 -0.90 13.48 0.16
N SER A 123 -0.88 13.99 1.39
CA SER A 123 -1.73 13.52 2.48
C SER A 123 -2.55 14.67 3.04
N TYR A 124 -3.83 14.41 3.30
CA TYR A 124 -4.81 15.37 3.79
C TYR A 124 -5.56 14.79 4.99
N VAL A 125 -5.65 15.54 6.08
CA VAL A 125 -6.41 15.14 7.26
C VAL A 125 -7.87 15.55 7.07
N ALA A 126 -8.75 14.57 6.83
CA ALA A 126 -10.18 14.78 6.72
C ALA A 126 -10.85 14.91 8.10
N LYS A 127 -10.36 14.20 9.10
CA LYS A 127 -10.86 14.23 10.49
C LYS A 127 -9.73 13.94 11.48
N GLY A 128 -9.77 14.60 12.64
CA GLY A 128 -8.91 14.30 13.78
C GLY A 128 -7.62 15.12 13.83
N ILE A 129 -6.65 14.62 14.59
CA ILE A 129 -5.33 15.25 14.81
C ILE A 129 -4.26 14.20 14.59
N ILE A 130 -3.43 14.43 13.56
CA ILE A 130 -2.41 13.48 13.12
C ILE A 130 -1.04 14.08 13.35
N ARG A 131 -0.17 13.34 14.02
CA ARG A 131 1.27 13.59 13.99
C ARG A 131 1.85 12.79 12.83
N THR A 132 2.59 13.46 11.96
CA THR A 132 3.38 12.81 10.92
C THR A 132 4.85 13.06 11.16
N GLY A 133 5.68 12.14 10.67
CA GLY A 133 7.12 12.34 10.59
C GLY A 133 7.62 11.90 9.23
N SER A 134 8.59 12.61 8.66
CA SER A 134 9.23 12.24 7.40
C SER A 134 10.72 12.52 7.47
N TRP A 135 11.50 11.57 6.94
CA TRP A 135 12.94 11.68 6.80
C TRP A 135 13.30 12.09 5.37
N SER A 136 13.98 13.22 5.26
CA SER A 136 14.45 13.77 3.99
C SER A 136 15.80 13.15 3.62
N GLU A 137 15.83 12.40 2.52
CA GLU A 137 17.06 11.83 1.95
C GLU A 137 18.11 12.93 1.69
N ASN A 138 19.40 12.59 1.84
CA ASN A 138 20.59 13.46 1.65
C ASN A 138 20.76 14.63 2.62
N THR A 139 19.68 15.25 3.09
CA THR A 139 19.76 16.31 4.11
C THR A 139 19.85 15.73 5.53
N GLY A 140 19.39 14.48 5.73
CA GLY A 140 19.33 13.82 7.03
C GLY A 140 18.28 14.42 7.97
N GLN A 141 17.54 15.45 7.54
CA GLN A 141 16.58 16.14 8.39
C GLN A 141 15.33 15.28 8.62
N PHE A 142 14.86 15.30 9.85
CA PHE A 142 13.61 14.68 10.24
C PHE A 142 12.56 15.74 10.54
N HIS A 143 11.50 15.76 9.74
CA HIS A 143 10.39 16.71 9.90
C HIS A 143 9.26 16.02 10.64
N ALA A 144 9.00 16.42 11.89
CA ALA A 144 7.85 15.96 12.65
C ALA A 144 6.85 17.10 12.82
N ILE A 145 5.64 16.93 12.30
CA ILE A 145 4.60 17.96 12.29
C ILE A 145 3.28 17.41 12.82
N THR A 146 2.42 18.30 13.30
CA THR A 146 1.06 17.97 13.72
C THR A 146 0.07 18.65 12.79
N LEU A 147 -0.78 17.86 12.16
CA LEU A 147 -1.82 18.25 11.24
C LEU A 147 -3.19 18.09 11.91
N LYS A 148 -4.04 19.10 11.77
CA LYS A 148 -5.46 19.08 12.13
C LYS A 148 -6.30 18.90 10.88
N ALA A 149 -7.58 18.57 11.07
CA ALA A 149 -8.54 18.51 9.97
C ALA A 149 -8.47 19.77 9.07
N GLY A 150 -8.47 19.56 7.76
CA GLY A 150 -8.32 20.62 6.76
C GLY A 150 -6.88 20.92 6.34
N GLN A 151 -5.88 20.33 7.00
CA GLN A 151 -4.47 20.52 6.67
C GLN A 151 -3.92 19.33 5.88
N GLY A 152 -2.90 19.59 5.06
CA GLY A 152 -2.19 18.57 4.28
C GLY A 152 -0.68 18.69 4.38
N THR A 153 -0.01 17.63 3.96
CA THR A 153 1.45 17.53 3.86
C THR A 153 1.83 16.69 2.64
N THR A 154 3.11 16.66 2.28
CA THR A 154 3.66 15.80 1.24
C THR A 154 4.81 14.96 1.77
N PHE A 155 4.98 13.77 1.21
CA PHE A 155 6.11 12.87 1.42
C PHE A 155 6.73 12.56 0.05
N PRO A 156 7.97 12.98 -0.21
CA PRO A 156 8.66 12.64 -1.45
C PRO A 156 8.76 11.12 -1.66
N ALA A 157 8.81 10.69 -2.91
CA ALA A 157 9.07 9.29 -3.25
C ALA A 157 10.31 8.75 -2.51
N GLY A 158 10.18 7.56 -1.91
CA GLY A 158 11.24 6.93 -1.13
C GLY A 158 11.48 7.50 0.27
N ALA A 159 10.87 8.62 0.65
CA ALA A 159 11.05 9.20 1.99
C ALA A 159 10.40 8.32 3.07
N LEU A 160 11.15 7.95 4.11
CA LEU A 160 10.62 7.21 5.26
C LEU A 160 9.66 8.12 6.04
N HIS A 161 8.42 7.67 6.24
CA HIS A 161 7.42 8.45 6.96
C HIS A 161 6.45 7.58 7.77
N PHE A 162 5.69 8.22 8.65
CA PHE A 162 4.64 7.60 9.46
C PHE A 162 3.49 8.58 9.73
N GLU A 163 2.33 8.03 10.12
CA GLU A 163 1.16 8.78 10.59
C GLU A 163 0.65 8.20 11.90
N GLN A 164 0.47 9.05 12.90
CA GLN A 164 -0.08 8.69 14.20
C GLN A 164 -1.28 9.57 14.50
N ASN A 165 -2.43 8.95 14.79
CA ASN A 165 -3.52 9.65 15.45
C ASN A 165 -3.12 9.93 16.89
N ILE A 166 -2.99 11.21 17.26
CA ILE A 166 -2.68 11.63 18.63
C ILE A 166 -3.91 12.19 19.36
N GLY A 167 -5.07 12.17 18.70
CA GLY A 167 -6.36 12.51 19.30
C GLY A 167 -6.99 11.33 20.04
N CYS A 168 -8.01 11.65 20.83
CA CYS A 168 -8.77 10.68 21.61
C CYS A 168 -10.02 10.15 20.90
N ASP A 169 -10.25 10.62 19.67
CA ASP A 169 -11.32 10.17 18.78
C ASP A 169 -10.72 9.60 17.48
N ASP A 170 -11.53 8.87 16.71
CA ASP A 170 -11.13 8.36 15.40
C ASP A 170 -10.73 9.49 14.44
N ALA A 171 -9.65 9.27 13.70
CA ALA A 171 -9.12 10.15 12.67
C ALA A 171 -9.21 9.53 11.27
N ILE A 172 -9.36 10.39 10.26
CA ILE A 172 -9.40 9.99 8.85
C ILE A 172 -8.35 10.79 8.09
N VAL A 173 -7.48 10.09 7.39
CA VAL A 173 -6.47 10.65 6.50
C VAL A 173 -6.70 10.10 5.10
N VAL A 174 -6.71 10.99 4.11
CA VAL A 174 -6.79 10.64 2.70
C VAL A 174 -5.47 11.00 2.06
N ALA A 175 -4.84 10.05 1.36
CA ALA A 175 -3.60 10.33 0.65
C ALA A 175 -3.66 9.82 -0.79
N ALA A 176 -3.09 10.60 -1.70
CA ALA A 176 -3.00 10.29 -3.11
C ALA A 176 -1.54 10.17 -3.53
N PHE A 177 -1.31 9.34 -4.54
CA PHE A 177 0.00 9.03 -5.07
C PHE A 177 0.08 9.42 -6.54
N ASN A 178 1.23 9.92 -6.98
CA ASN A 178 1.52 10.17 -8.40
C ASN A 178 1.99 8.90 -9.14
N SER A 179 1.44 7.74 -8.77
CA SER A 179 1.60 6.47 -9.46
C SER A 179 0.38 5.60 -9.19
N GLU A 180 -0.05 4.84 -10.20
CA GLU A 180 -1.10 3.82 -10.05
C GLU A 180 -0.64 2.58 -9.26
N ASP A 181 0.68 2.40 -9.12
CA ASP A 181 1.29 1.45 -8.20
C ASP A 181 2.45 2.11 -7.41
N PRO A 182 2.17 2.71 -6.24
CA PRO A 182 3.18 3.39 -5.44
C PRO A 182 4.19 2.42 -4.80
N GLY A 183 3.77 1.16 -4.61
CA GLY A 183 4.44 0.21 -3.73
C GLY A 183 4.43 0.65 -2.27
N THR A 184 4.56 -0.31 -1.34
CA THR A 184 4.70 0.01 0.09
C THR A 184 5.73 -0.93 0.68
N ALA A 185 6.80 -0.39 1.24
CA ALA A 185 7.75 -1.17 2.02
C ALA A 185 7.68 -0.71 3.48
N GLN A 186 7.15 -1.58 4.33
CA GLN A 186 7.12 -1.39 5.77
C GLN A 186 8.53 -1.59 6.32
N LEU A 187 9.04 -0.65 7.12
CA LEU A 187 10.41 -0.73 7.65
C LEU A 187 10.63 -2.02 8.45
N THR A 188 9.68 -2.37 9.31
CA THR A 188 9.76 -3.56 10.16
C THR A 188 9.74 -4.87 9.38
N GLU A 189 8.94 -4.95 8.30
CA GLU A 189 8.93 -6.11 7.42
C GLU A 189 10.22 -6.21 6.60
N GLY A 190 10.76 -5.07 6.15
CA GLY A 190 12.08 -5.01 5.53
C GLY A 190 13.18 -5.57 6.44
N ILE A 191 13.16 -5.22 7.74
CA ILE A 191 14.11 -5.75 8.72
C ILE A 191 13.92 -7.27 8.92
N LYS A 192 12.68 -7.77 8.96
CA LYS A 192 12.39 -9.20 9.16
C LYS A 192 12.99 -10.10 8.08
N VAL A 193 13.00 -9.65 6.83
CA VAL A 193 13.42 -10.46 5.69
C VAL A 193 14.94 -10.48 5.47
N LEU A 194 15.69 -9.62 6.16
CA LEU A 194 17.15 -9.60 6.04
C LEU A 194 17.78 -10.87 6.67
N PRO A 195 18.91 -11.35 6.11
CA PRO A 195 19.71 -12.39 6.74
C PRO A 195 20.09 -12.01 8.18
N LEU A 196 20.01 -12.97 9.10
CA LEU A 196 20.16 -12.70 10.54
C LEU A 196 21.56 -12.20 10.91
N ASP A 197 22.59 -12.74 10.28
CA ASP A 197 23.99 -12.35 10.44
C ASP A 197 24.24 -10.91 9.96
N ILE A 198 23.70 -10.53 8.80
CA ILE A 198 23.74 -9.16 8.27
C ILE A 198 23.03 -8.23 9.23
N LEU A 199 21.84 -8.61 9.70
CA LEU A 199 21.08 -7.78 10.62
C LEU A 199 21.78 -7.62 11.97
N THR A 200 22.37 -8.68 12.49
CA THR A 200 23.12 -8.69 13.75
C THR A 200 24.33 -7.76 13.67
N THR A 201 25.08 -7.85 12.58
CA THR A 201 26.19 -6.95 12.27
C THR A 201 25.71 -5.50 12.12
N SER A 202 24.58 -5.28 11.43
CA SER A 202 24.01 -3.95 11.19
C SER A 202 23.55 -3.26 12.48
N PHE A 203 23.07 -4.02 13.47
CA PHE A 203 22.73 -3.48 14.79
C PHE A 203 23.95 -3.32 15.72
N GLY A 204 25.15 -3.71 15.28
CA GLY A 204 26.34 -3.72 16.14
C GLY A 204 26.19 -4.64 17.35
N SER A 205 25.38 -5.70 17.24
CA SER A 205 25.13 -6.67 18.31
C SER A 205 26.03 -7.88 18.17
N GLU A 206 26.50 -8.42 19.28
CA GLU A 206 27.20 -9.72 19.31
C GLU A 206 26.22 -10.91 19.44
N SER A 207 24.95 -10.65 19.75
CA SER A 207 23.93 -11.67 20.00
C SER A 207 22.92 -11.77 18.87
N GLN A 208 23.10 -12.77 18.01
CA GLN A 208 22.08 -13.12 17.00
C GLN A 208 20.74 -13.49 17.66
N TYR A 209 20.76 -14.11 18.84
CA TYR A 209 19.54 -14.47 19.56
C TYR A 209 18.70 -13.25 19.91
N GLN A 210 19.31 -12.19 20.46
CA GLN A 210 18.58 -10.97 20.81
C GLN A 210 17.96 -10.30 19.57
N ILE A 211 18.71 -10.22 18.48
CA ILE A 211 18.24 -9.63 17.22
C ILE A 211 17.11 -10.46 16.60
N ASP A 212 17.23 -11.78 16.67
CA ASP A 212 16.21 -12.68 16.17
C ASP A 212 14.93 -12.65 17.01
N GLN A 213 15.04 -12.48 18.34
CA GLN A 213 13.88 -12.23 19.21
C GLN A 213 13.22 -10.89 18.89
N LEU A 214 14.00 -9.83 18.68
CA LEU A 214 13.48 -8.51 18.36
C LEU A 214 12.70 -8.51 17.04
N ARG A 215 13.30 -9.00 15.95
CA ARG A 215 12.70 -8.94 14.61
C ARG A 215 11.43 -9.79 14.47
N ARG A 216 11.37 -10.95 15.14
CA ARG A 216 10.22 -11.85 15.09
C ARG A 216 8.96 -11.23 15.69
N ASN A 217 9.13 -10.26 16.60
CA ASN A 217 8.04 -9.64 17.35
C ASN A 217 7.55 -8.31 16.76
N PHE A 218 8.07 -7.84 15.62
CA PHE A 218 7.54 -6.60 15.07
C PHE A 218 6.07 -6.76 14.66
N PRO A 219 5.20 -5.82 15.04
CA PRO A 219 3.79 -5.89 14.72
C PRO A 219 3.51 -5.54 13.26
N LYS A 220 2.30 -5.85 12.79
CA LYS A 220 1.78 -5.43 11.48
C LYS A 220 0.99 -4.13 11.62
N THR A 221 1.10 -3.26 10.63
CA THR A 221 0.35 -1.99 10.57
C THR A 221 -1.15 -2.22 10.26
N PRO A 222 -2.07 -1.32 10.68
CA PRO A 222 -1.89 -0.26 11.67
C PRO A 222 -1.94 -0.80 13.11
N ILE A 223 -1.09 -0.26 13.99
CA ILE A 223 -0.97 -0.72 15.37
C ILE A 223 -1.60 0.26 16.36
N LYS A 224 -1.98 -0.24 17.54
CA LYS A 224 -2.32 0.64 18.65
C LYS A 224 -1.11 1.44 19.11
N GLY A 225 -1.35 2.69 19.50
CA GLY A 225 -0.32 3.56 20.05
C GLY A 225 0.19 3.14 21.43
N ILE A 226 1.19 3.89 21.89
CA ILE A 226 1.86 3.67 23.17
C ILE A 226 0.94 3.98 24.37
N ALA A 227 1.21 3.34 25.50
CA ALA A 227 0.38 3.42 26.71
C ALA A 227 0.18 4.86 27.24
N SER A 228 1.14 5.76 27.02
CA SER A 228 1.02 7.16 27.44
C SER A 228 -0.10 7.90 26.70
N CYS A 229 -0.33 7.60 25.42
CA CYS A 229 -1.43 8.20 24.65
C CYS A 229 -2.79 7.72 25.19
N TYR A 230 -2.91 6.42 25.45
CA TYR A 230 -4.12 5.83 26.01
C TYR A 230 -4.46 6.42 27.38
N LYS A 231 -3.45 6.55 28.25
CA LYS A 231 -3.61 7.20 29.56
C LYS A 231 -4.10 8.64 29.41
N ALA A 232 -3.53 9.42 28.49
CA ALA A 232 -3.94 10.80 28.25
C ALA A 232 -5.40 10.89 27.75
N CYS A 233 -5.86 9.89 27.02
CA CYS A 233 -7.24 9.81 26.51
C CYS A 233 -8.23 9.11 27.44
N GLY A 234 -7.80 8.66 28.62
CA GLY A 234 -8.65 7.88 29.54
C GLY A 234 -9.12 6.56 28.93
N LEU A 235 -8.26 5.89 28.15
CA LEU A 235 -8.57 4.63 27.47
C LEU A 235 -7.92 3.42 28.16
N ASP A 236 -8.64 2.31 28.21
CA ASP A 236 -8.13 1.01 28.65
C ASP A 236 -7.18 0.41 27.60
N LYS A 237 -6.51 -0.71 27.92
CA LYS A 237 -5.57 -1.39 27.00
C LYS A 237 -6.15 -1.86 25.65
N ASN A 238 -7.48 -1.82 25.52
CA ASN A 238 -8.25 -2.21 24.35
C ASN A 238 -8.81 -0.99 23.57
N GLY A 239 -8.62 0.23 24.08
CA GLY A 239 -9.08 1.46 23.44
C GLY A 239 -10.48 1.91 23.86
N ASN A 240 -11.05 1.34 24.93
CA ASN A 240 -12.35 1.75 25.46
C ASN A 240 -12.20 2.82 26.54
N LYS A 241 -13.16 3.75 26.64
CA LYS A 241 -13.17 4.74 27.73
C LYS A 241 -13.26 4.05 29.09
N ILE A 242 -12.37 4.44 29.99
CA ILE A 242 -12.42 4.04 31.40
C ILE A 242 -13.55 4.85 32.04
N LYS A 243 -14.55 4.15 32.57
CA LYS A 243 -15.66 4.74 33.31
C LYS A 243 -15.20 5.30 34.66
#